data_AF-A0A4P6TW16-F1
#
_entry.id   AF-A0A4P6TW16-F1
#
_cell.length_a   1.000
_cell.length_b   1.000
_cell.length_c   1.000
_cell.angle_alpha   90.00
_cell.angle_beta   90.00
_cell.angle_gamma   90.00
#
_symmetry.space_group_name_H-M   'P 1'
#
loop_
_entity.id
_entity.type
_entity.pdbx_description
1 polymer ?
#
loop_
_entity_poly.entity_id
_entity_poly.type
_entity_poly.pdbx_seq_one_letter_code
_entity_poly.pdbx_strand_id
1 'polypeptide(L)'
;MTAPSELRLLPWVGPEDKPCYLSTDDRSGYISRLADDVESAQLDFATELLDQVPDTLDDAGAEPDEIRSLARDLASALRDVSRVAISRGCLLAVSDPHKL
;
A
#
# COMPACT_ATOMS: atom_id res chain seq x y z
N MET A 1 -4.63 26.97 -5.26
CA MET A 1 -3.60 25.92 -5.18
C MET A 1 -3.94 25.10 -3.95
N THR A 2 -4.55 23.94 -4.15
CA THR A 2 -4.89 22.97 -3.10
C THR A 2 -3.59 22.51 -2.47
N ALA A 3 -3.44 22.63 -1.15
CA ALA A 3 -2.21 22.20 -0.51
C ALA A 3 -2.07 20.68 -0.69
N PRO A 4 -0.85 20.13 -0.88
CA PRO A 4 -0.66 18.68 -1.04
C PRO A 4 -1.19 17.85 0.14
N SER A 5 -1.44 18.48 1.29
CA SER A 5 -2.15 17.86 2.41
C SER A 5 -3.60 17.51 2.07
N GLU A 6 -4.32 18.27 1.25
CA GLU A 6 -5.75 18.06 0.98
C GLU A 6 -6.06 16.91 0.00
N LEU A 7 -5.03 16.22 -0.50
CA LEU A 7 -5.16 15.14 -1.48
C LEU A 7 -4.73 13.79 -0.89
N ARG A 8 -5.60 12.78 -1.02
CA ARG A 8 -5.32 11.38 -0.67
C ARG A 8 -4.60 10.70 -1.83
N LEU A 9 -3.46 10.08 -1.57
CA LEU A 9 -2.82 9.17 -2.52
C LEU A 9 -3.63 7.86 -2.62
N LEU A 10 -4.04 7.46 -3.81
CA LEU A 10 -4.79 6.22 -4.01
C LEU A 10 -3.85 5.00 -4.05
N PRO A 11 -4.26 3.82 -3.56
CA PRO A 11 -3.37 2.64 -3.44
C PRO A 11 -3.05 1.97 -4.78
N TRP A 12 -3.70 2.37 -5.87
CA TRP A 12 -3.38 1.96 -7.23
C TRP A 12 -2.64 3.04 -8.02
N VAL A 13 -1.90 2.63 -9.04
CA VAL A 13 -1.32 3.53 -10.04
C VAL A 13 -2.37 3.96 -11.06
N GLY A 14 -2.21 5.19 -11.54
CA GLY A 14 -2.97 5.70 -12.67
C GLY A 14 -2.38 5.25 -14.00
N PRO A 15 -2.95 5.76 -15.11
CA PRO A 15 -2.34 5.62 -16.41
C PRO A 15 -0.87 6.05 -16.39
N GLU A 16 -0.02 5.34 -17.13
CA GLU A 16 1.42 5.62 -17.26
C GLU A 16 2.21 5.51 -15.94
N ASP A 17 1.79 4.62 -15.03
CA ASP A 17 2.42 4.39 -13.72
C ASP A 17 2.49 5.63 -12.80
N LYS A 18 1.65 6.64 -13.09
CA LYS A 18 1.65 7.88 -12.33
C LYS A 18 0.85 7.73 -11.02
N PRO A 19 1.29 8.36 -9.92
CA PRO A 19 0.50 8.42 -8.70
C PRO A 19 -0.85 9.11 -8.94
N CYS A 20 -1.94 8.49 -8.47
CA CYS A 20 -3.27 9.08 -8.51
C CYS A 20 -3.65 9.67 -7.15
N TYR A 21 -4.33 10.82 -7.20
CA TYR A 21 -4.76 11.54 -6.01
C TYR A 21 -6.27 11.80 -6.03
N LEU A 22 -6.90 11.74 -4.86
CA LEU A 22 -8.32 12.02 -4.64
C LEU A 22 -8.45 13.23 -3.69
N SER A 23 -9.39 14.15 -3.95
CA SER A 23 -9.69 15.22 -2.98
C SER A 23 -10.25 14.66 -1.68
N THR A 24 -9.76 15.15 -0.53
CA THR A 24 -10.21 14.70 0.79
C THR A 24 -11.48 15.37 1.31
N ASP A 25 -12.13 16.21 0.49
CA ASP A 25 -13.36 16.93 0.86
C ASP A 25 -14.52 15.99 1.26
N ASP A 26 -14.61 14.82 0.64
CA ASP A 26 -15.53 13.74 1.02
C ASP A 26 -14.76 12.47 1.39
N ARG A 27 -14.35 12.37 2.65
CA ARG A 27 -13.65 11.20 3.19
C ARG A 27 -14.47 9.92 3.19
N SER A 28 -15.80 10.03 3.05
CA SER A 28 -16.74 8.90 2.99
C SER A 28 -17.18 8.53 1.57
N GLY A 29 -16.67 9.27 0.58
CA GLY A 29 -17.00 9.10 -0.82
C GLY A 29 -16.69 7.67 -1.32
N TYR A 30 -17.39 7.24 -2.37
CA TYR A 30 -17.25 5.89 -2.92
C TYR A 30 -15.79 5.51 -3.23
N ILE A 31 -15.01 6.42 -3.82
CA ILE A 31 -13.61 6.17 -4.14
C ILE A 31 -12.74 6.10 -2.88
N SER A 32 -13.06 6.84 -1.82
CA SER A 32 -12.34 6.77 -0.55
C SER A 32 -12.52 5.39 0.09
N ARG A 33 -13.75 4.87 0.11
CA ARG A 33 -14.04 3.51 0.60
C ARG A 33 -13.38 2.43 -0.26
N LEU A 34 -13.43 2.57 -1.58
CA LEU A 34 -12.71 1.66 -2.48
C LEU A 34 -11.20 1.69 -2.22
N ALA A 35 -10.63 2.86 -1.92
CA ALA A 35 -9.23 2.96 -1.53
C ALA A 35 -8.96 2.24 -0.20
N ASP A 36 -9.84 2.36 0.79
CA ASP A 36 -9.71 1.62 2.06
C ASP A 36 -9.76 0.10 1.84
N ASP A 37 -10.68 -0.38 1.00
CA ASP A 37 -10.83 -1.80 0.68
C ASP A 37 -9.59 -2.36 -0.03
N VAL A 38 -9.04 -1.61 -1.00
CA VAL A 38 -7.81 -2.01 -1.71
C VAL A 38 -6.60 -1.97 -0.79
N GLU A 39 -6.48 -0.95 0.07
CA GLU A 39 -5.43 -0.91 1.09
C GLU A 39 -5.51 -2.12 2.01
N SER A 40 -6.71 -2.53 2.45
CA SER A 40 -6.89 -3.73 3.26
C SER A 40 -6.41 -4.98 2.52
N ALA A 41 -6.86 -5.17 1.28
CA ALA A 41 -6.47 -6.33 0.48
C ALA A 41 -4.94 -6.41 0.23
N GLN A 42 -4.28 -5.27 0.04
CA GLN A 42 -2.81 -5.21 -0.10
C GLN A 42 -2.09 -5.60 1.19
N LEU A 43 -2.60 -5.18 2.35
CA LEU A 43 -2.03 -5.54 3.66
C LEU A 43 -2.27 -7.02 3.99
N ASP A 44 -3.45 -7.55 3.65
CA ASP A 44 -3.77 -8.97 3.84
C ASP A 44 -2.85 -9.84 2.97
N PHE A 45 -2.69 -9.50 1.68
CA PHE A 45 -1.76 -10.18 0.78
C PHE A 45 -0.31 -10.13 1.29
N ALA A 46 0.14 -8.98 1.80
CA ALA A 46 1.48 -8.87 2.37
C ALA A 46 1.65 -9.76 3.62
N THR A 47 0.61 -9.90 4.44
CA THR A 47 0.61 -10.76 5.63
C THR A 47 0.65 -12.23 5.25
N GLU A 48 -0.21 -12.66 4.33
CA GLU A 48 -0.22 -14.03 3.79
C GLU A 48 1.13 -14.40 3.17
N LEU A 49 1.77 -13.47 2.48
CA LEU A 49 3.08 -13.70 1.88
C LEU A 49 4.17 -13.85 2.96
N LEU A 50 4.15 -13.01 4.00
CA LEU A 50 5.09 -13.10 5.12
C LEU A 50 4.96 -14.43 5.89
N ASP A 51 3.75 -14.96 6.02
CA ASP A 51 3.51 -16.26 6.67
C ASP A 51 4.12 -17.43 5.88
N GLN A 52 4.26 -17.31 4.56
CA GLN A 52 4.86 -18.35 3.68
C GLN A 52 6.39 -18.30 3.63
N VAL A 53 7.01 -17.18 4.04
CA VAL A 53 8.46 -16.97 3.95
C VAL A 53 9.26 -18.01 4.76
N PRO A 54 8.95 -18.28 6.04
CA PRO A 54 9.73 -19.22 6.84
C PRO A 54 9.76 -20.62 6.21
N ASP A 55 8.60 -21.12 5.80
CA ASP A 55 8.47 -22.45 5.21
C ASP A 55 9.32 -22.59 3.93
N THR A 56 9.36 -21.55 3.10
CA THR A 56 10.14 -21.55 1.85
C THR A 56 11.63 -21.38 2.10
N LEU A 57 12.03 -20.60 3.12
CA LEU A 57 13.44 -20.37 3.44
C LEU A 57 14.08 -21.53 4.21
N ASP A 58 13.28 -22.26 4.99
CA ASP A 58 13.73 -23.42 5.77
C ASP A 58 13.71 -24.73 4.94
N ASP A 59 13.09 -24.73 3.76
CA ASP A 59 13.12 -25.86 2.84
C ASP A 59 14.50 -25.98 2.16
N ALA A 60 15.27 -26.97 2.58
CA ALA A 60 16.56 -27.32 1.99
C ALA A 60 16.46 -27.80 0.53
N GLY A 61 15.26 -28.13 0.05
CA GLY A 61 14.95 -28.49 -1.33
C GLY A 61 14.47 -27.33 -2.20
N ALA A 62 14.30 -26.12 -1.64
CA ALA A 62 13.77 -24.98 -2.38
C ALA A 62 14.65 -24.63 -3.58
N GLU A 63 14.03 -24.54 -4.76
CA GLU A 63 14.75 -24.23 -5.98
C GLU A 63 15.11 -22.72 -6.01
N PRO A 64 16.26 -22.33 -6.58
CA PRO A 64 16.66 -20.92 -6.64
C PRO A 64 15.63 -20.01 -7.33
N ASP A 65 14.82 -20.55 -8.24
CA ASP A 65 13.73 -19.81 -8.90
C ASP A 65 12.55 -19.55 -7.96
N GLU A 66 12.24 -20.44 -7.03
CA GLU A 66 11.20 -20.26 -6.02
C GLU A 66 11.57 -19.12 -5.07
N ILE A 67 12.82 -19.11 -4.60
CA ILE A 67 13.37 -18.03 -3.75
C ILE A 67 13.35 -16.68 -4.50
N ARG A 68 13.70 -16.67 -5.80
CA ARG A 68 13.65 -15.43 -6.60
C ARG A 68 12.23 -14.93 -6.82
N SER A 69 11.26 -15.83 -7.03
CA SER A 69 9.85 -15.46 -7.14
C SER A 69 9.36 -14.87 -5.81
N LEU A 70 9.59 -15.56 -4.70
CA LEU A 70 9.23 -15.08 -3.36
C LEU A 70 9.83 -13.70 -3.07
N ALA A 71 11.10 -13.48 -3.40
CA ALA A 71 11.75 -12.19 -3.23
C ALA A 71 11.12 -11.08 -4.12
N ARG A 72 10.67 -11.42 -5.33
CA ARG A 72 9.96 -10.48 -6.22
C ARG A 72 8.60 -10.12 -5.65
N ASP A 73 7.86 -11.09 -5.16
CA ASP A 73 6.54 -10.90 -4.58
C ASP A 73 6.63 -10.07 -3.30
N LEU A 74 7.62 -10.35 -2.44
CA LEU A 74 7.91 -9.55 -1.25
C LEU A 74 8.26 -8.10 -1.61
N ALA A 75 9.10 -7.90 -2.63
CA ALA A 75 9.43 -6.56 -3.09
C ALA A 75 8.21 -5.81 -3.65
N SER A 76 7.26 -6.51 -4.27
CA SER A 76 5.99 -5.93 -4.72
C SER A 76 5.11 -5.55 -3.54
N ALA A 77 4.86 -6.48 -2.63
CA ALA A 77 4.04 -6.27 -1.44
C ALA A 77 4.59 -5.12 -0.58
N LEU A 78 5.91 -5.01 -0.43
CA LEU A 78 6.54 -3.90 0.31
C LEU A 78 6.33 -2.53 -0.36
N ARG A 79 6.28 -2.47 -1.70
CA ARG A 79 5.95 -1.21 -2.40
C ARG A 79 4.50 -0.81 -2.13
N ASP A 80 3.59 -1.77 -2.16
CA ASP A 80 2.18 -1.55 -1.86
C ASP A 80 1.99 -1.08 -0.41
N VAL A 81 2.57 -1.79 0.56
CA VAL A 81 2.56 -1.42 1.99
C VAL A 81 3.13 -0.01 2.20
N SER A 82 4.25 0.32 1.54
CA SER A 82 4.84 1.66 1.62
C SER A 82 3.88 2.74 1.09
N ARG A 83 3.15 2.43 0.02
CA ARG A 83 2.15 3.34 -0.56
C ARG A 83 0.96 3.54 0.37
N VAL A 84 0.47 2.47 1.00
CA VAL A 84 -0.59 2.54 2.03
C VAL A 84 -0.14 3.42 3.21
N ALA A 85 1.08 3.21 3.69
CA ALA A 85 1.64 3.98 4.81
C ALA A 85 1.74 5.48 4.49
N ILE A 86 2.18 5.84 3.27
CA ILE A 86 2.23 7.23 2.81
C ILE A 86 0.82 7.82 2.73
N SER A 87 -0.13 7.10 2.11
CA SER A 87 -1.52 7.57 1.97
C SER A 87 -2.16 7.86 3.33
N ARG A 88 -2.07 6.92 4.26
CA ARG A 88 -2.61 7.06 5.62
C ARG A 88 -1.88 8.13 6.42
N GLY A 89 -0.55 8.24 6.27
CA GLY A 89 0.25 9.30 6.89
C GLY A 89 -0.21 10.70 6.48
N CYS A 90 -0.49 10.92 5.19
CA CYS A 90 -1.05 12.17 4.69
C CYS A 90 -2.45 12.44 5.28
N LEU A 91 -3.32 11.43 5.33
CA LEU A 91 -4.66 11.57 5.93
C LEU A 91 -4.61 11.94 7.42
N LEU A 92 -3.68 11.36 8.17
CA LEU A 92 -3.45 11.69 9.58
C LEU A 92 -2.98 13.13 9.76
N ALA A 93 -2.00 13.59 8.96
CA ALA A 93 -1.49 14.96 9.02
C ALA A 93 -2.56 16.03 8.75
N VAL A 94 -3.55 15.72 7.92
CA VAL A 94 -4.70 16.61 7.67
C VAL A 94 -5.70 16.59 8.83
N SER A 95 -5.82 15.45 9.51
CA SER A 95 -6.80 15.27 10.59
C SER A 95 -6.31 15.83 11.92
N ASP A 96 -4.98 16.02 12.09
CA ASP A 96 -4.36 16.59 13.28
C ASP A 96 -3.61 17.91 12.96
N PRO A 97 -4.34 19.02 12.71
CA PRO A 97 -3.73 20.32 12.42
C PRO A 97 -3.05 20.98 13.64
N HIS A 98 -3.03 20.34 14.82
CA HIS A 98 -2.60 20.95 16.08
C HIS A 98 -1.21 20.53 16.59
N LYS A 99 -0.37 19.90 15.77
CA LYS A 99 1.06 19.73 16.06
C LYS A 99 1.91 20.55 15.10
N LEU A 100 2.12 21.82 15.45
CA LEU A 100 3.29 22.63 15.07
C LEU A 100 4.16 22.81 16.31
#